data_AF-S2DB69-F1
#
_entry.id   AF-S2DB69-F1
#
_cell.length_a   1.000
_cell.length_b   1.000
_cell.length_c   1.000
_cell.angle_alpha   90.00
_cell.angle_beta   90.00
_cell.angle_gamma   90.00
#
_symmetry.space_group_name_H-M   'P 1'
#
loop_
_entity.id
_entity.type
_entity.pdbx_description
1 polymer ?
#
loop_
_entity_poly.entity_id
_entity_poly.type
_entity_poly.pdbx_seq_one_letter_code
_entity_poly.pdbx_strand_id
1 'polypeptide(L)' 'MNKITVINTEYITPSRTLEIMALENSRRRRCVFVYNYEGTHFRFFDTLHSVLEFFQSGKDKSVSFNTEAELDLFLENY' A
#
# COMPACT_ATOMS: atom_id res chain seq x y z
N MET A 1 15.50 7.13 2.48
CA MET A 1 14.51 7.52 1.46
C MET A 1 14.44 6.44 0.41
N ASN A 2 13.29 5.78 0.33
CA ASN A 2 13.01 4.83 -0.73
C ASN A 2 12.61 5.58 -2.00
N LYS A 3 13.10 5.10 -3.14
CA LYS A 3 12.50 5.38 -4.43
C LYS A 3 11.23 4.53 -4.53
N ILE A 4 10.10 5.21 -4.70
CA ILE A 4 8.78 4.58 -4.83
C ILE A 4 8.49 4.46 -6.33
N THR A 5 8.12 3.26 -6.78
CA THR A 5 7.68 3.04 -8.18
C THR A 5 6.39 2.23 -8.16
N VAL A 6 5.32 2.79 -8.71
CA VAL A 6 4.08 2.04 -8.93
C VAL A 6 4.31 1.04 -10.05
N ILE A 7 4.17 -0.24 -9.75
CA ILE A 7 4.28 -1.33 -10.71
C ILE A 7 2.94 -1.51 -11.43
N ASN A 8 1.85 -1.52 -10.66
CA ASN A 8 0.51 -1.75 -11.17
C ASN A 8 -0.53 -1.12 -10.24
N THR A 9 -1.69 -0.80 -10.80
CA THR A 9 -2.86 -0.30 -10.06
C THR A 9 -4.07 -1.14 -10.46
N GLU A 10 -4.55 -1.94 -9.52
CA GLU A 10 -5.77 -2.73 -9.70
C GLU A 10 -6.97 -1.93 -9.22
N TYR A 11 -7.96 -1.72 -10.09
CA TYR A 11 -9.21 -1.06 -9.74
C TYR A 11 -10.22 -2.09 -9.25
N ILE A 12 -10.48 -2.09 -7.94
CA ILE A 12 -11.53 -2.93 -7.33
C ILE A 12 -12.90 -2.32 -7.64
N THR A 13 -12.99 -0.99 -7.53
CA THR A 13 -14.10 -0.17 -8.04
C THR A 13 -13.50 1.11 -8.65
N PRO A 14 -14.28 1.96 -9.31
CA PRO A 14 -13.78 3.25 -9.81
C PRO A 14 -13.19 4.16 -8.71
N SER A 15 -13.60 3.97 -7.46
CA SER A 15 -13.15 4.77 -6.31
C SER A 15 -12.27 3.99 -5.31
N ARG A 16 -11.91 2.74 -5.61
CA ARG A 16 -11.11 1.90 -4.71
C ARG A 16 -10.04 1.17 -5.50
N THR A 17 -8.79 1.41 -5.15
CA THR A 17 -7.64 0.83 -5.85
C THR A 17 -6.77 0.02 -4.90
N LEU A 18 -6.12 -0.99 -5.45
CA LEU A 18 -4.99 -1.67 -4.83
C LEU A 18 -3.76 -1.40 -5.68
N GLU A 19 -2.86 -0.59 -5.17
CA GLU A 19 -1.61 -0.22 -5.82
C GLU A 19 -0.52 -1.19 -5.38
N ILE A 20 0.18 -1.75 -6.36
CA ILE A 20 1.35 -2.62 -6.18
C ILE A 20 2.58 -1.76 -6.44
N MET A 21 3.43 -1.60 -5.43
CA MET A 21 4.57 -0.70 -5.51
C MET A 21 5.89 -1.42 -5.23
N ALA A 22 6.95 -1.00 -5.91
CA ALA A 22 8.32 -1.30 -5.54
C ALA A 22 8.88 -0.16 -4.68
N LEU A 23 9.37 -0.50 -3.48
CA LEU A 23 10.19 0.37 -2.66
C LEU A 23 11.65 -0.05 -2.81
N GLU A 24 12.46 0.85 -3.35
CA GLU A 24 13.87 0.62 -3.64
C GLU A 24 14.77 1.60 -2.91
N ASN A 25 15.78 1.11 -2.21
CA ASN A 25 16.89 1.92 -1.72
C ASN A 25 18.23 1.24 -2.04
N SER A 26 19.34 1.86 -1.63
CA SER A 26 20.69 1.36 -1.94
C SER A 26 21.00 -0.05 -1.44
N ARG A 27 20.17 -0.61 -0.55
CA ARG A 27 20.40 -1.92 0.07
C ARG A 27 19.31 -2.95 -0.23
N ARG A 28 18.09 -2.51 -0.53
CA ARG A 28 16.91 -3.39 -0.59
C ARG A 28 15.92 -2.93 -1.66
N ARG A 29 15.28 -3.92 -2.27
CA ARG A 29 14.07 -3.76 -3.08
C ARG A 29 12.97 -4.61 -2.46
N ARG A 30 11.80 -4.03 -2.23
CA ARG A 30 10.63 -4.72 -1.67
C ARG A 30 9.40 -4.42 -2.52
N CYS A 31 8.51 -5.40 -2.65
CA CYS A 31 7.18 -5.21 -3.20
C CYS A 31 6.22 -5.00 -2.03
N VAL A 32 5.42 -3.94 -2.08
CA VAL A 32 4.42 -3.59 -1.07
C VAL A 32 3.09 -3.26 -1.75
N PHE A 33 2.03 -3.14 -0.94
CA PHE A 33 0.68 -2.92 -1.43
C PHE A 33 0.03 -1.80 -0.66
N VAL A 34 -0.66 -0.91 -1.38
CA VAL A 34 -1.46 0.16 -0.78
C VAL A 34 -2.88 0.01 -1.29
N TYR A 35 -3.81 -0.19 -0.37
CA TYR A 35 -5.23 -0.10 -0.67
C TYR A 35 -5.72 1.32 -0.40
N ASN A 36 -6.24 1.97 -1.43
CA ASN A 36 -6.86 3.28 -1.35
C ASN A 36 -8.38 3.12 -1.34
N TYR A 37 -9.00 3.60 -0.27
CA TYR A 37 -10.44 3.71 -0.12
C TYR A 37 -10.87 5.15 -0.38
N GLU A 38 -11.37 5.40 -1.59
CA GLU A 38 -12.06 6.64 -1.97
C GLU A 38 -11.20 7.90 -1.83
N GLY A 39 -9.88 7.77 -1.85
CA GLY A 39 -8.92 8.87 -1.72
C GLY A 39 -8.82 9.47 -0.32
N THR A 40 -9.48 8.86 0.68
CA THR A 40 -9.58 9.41 2.04
C THR A 40 -9.03 8.49 3.12
N HIS A 41 -8.84 7.21 2.80
CA HIS A 41 -8.30 6.26 3.75
C HIS A 41 -7.41 5.26 3.03
N PHE A 42 -6.18 5.12 3.51
CA PHE A 42 -5.15 4.30 2.89
C PHE A 42 -4.74 3.19 3.83
N ARG A 43 -4.48 2.01 3.29
CA ARG A 43 -4.01 0.85 4.05
C ARG A 43 -2.77 0.28 3.40
N PHE A 44 -1.68 0.26 4.16
CA PHE A 44 -0.42 -0.32 3.74
C PHE A 44 -0.32 -1.78 4.16
N PHE A 45 0.14 -2.63 3.24
CA PHE A 45 0.45 -4.03 3.47
C PHE A 45 1.85 -4.35 2.94
N ASP A 46 2.62 -5.09 3.73
CA ASP A 46 3.98 -5.50 3.40
C ASP A 46 4.05 -6.81 2.59
N THR A 47 2.94 -7.56 2.53
CA THR A 47 2.87 -8.85 1.84
C THR A 47 1.52 -9.03 1.15
N LEU A 48 1.50 -9.81 0.06
CA LEU A 48 0.25 -10.18 -0.60
C LEU A 48 -0.66 -11.01 0.31
N HIS A 49 -0.07 -11.79 1.23
CA HIS A 49 -0.83 -12.60 2.15
C HIS A 49 -1.69 -11.75 3.09
N SER A 50 -1.17 -10.65 3.64
CA SER A 50 -1.95 -9.76 4.51
C SER A 50 -3.05 -9.02 3.75
N VAL A 51 -2.84 -8.70 2.47
CA VAL A 51 -3.91 -8.21 1.58
C VAL A 51 -5.04 -9.23 1.45
N LEU A 52 -4.70 -10.50 1.15
CA LEU A 52 -5.70 -11.56 1.00
C LEU A 52 -6.47 -11.83 2.29
N GLU A 53 -5.78 -11.89 3.44
CA GLU A 53 -6.43 -12.04 4.74
C GLU A 53 -7.43 -10.91 5.02
N PHE A 54 -7.08 -9.67 4.70
CA PHE A 54 -7.95 -8.52 4.85
C PHE A 54 -9.23 -8.66 4.02
N PHE A 55 -9.11 -8.95 2.72
CA PHE A 55 -10.28 -9.07 1.84
C PHE A 55 -11.14 -10.30 2.13
N GLN A 56 -10.55 -11.43 2.52
CA GLN A 56 -11.30 -12.68 2.70
C GLN A 56 -11.89 -12.83 4.10
N SER A 57 -11.18 -12.39 5.13
CA SER A 57 -11.52 -12.68 6.54
C SER A 57 -11.75 -11.43 7.38
N GLY A 58 -11.53 -10.23 6.83
CA GLY A 58 -11.59 -8.97 7.58
C GLY A 58 -10.47 -8.81 8.61
N LYS A 59 -9.51 -9.75 8.68
CA LYS A 59 -8.35 -9.64 9.55
C LYS A 59 -7.43 -8.54 9.03
N ASP A 60 -7.31 -7.50 9.84
CA ASP A 60 -6.57 -6.31 9.48
C ASP A 60 -5.19 -6.30 10.15
N LYS A 61 -4.15 -6.52 9.34
CA LYS A 61 -2.74 -6.36 9.74
C LYS A 61 -2.10 -5.15 9.04
N SER A 62 -2.92 -4.28 8.43
CA SER A 62 -2.44 -3.10 7.72
C SER A 62 -2.02 -1.99 8.68
N VAL A 63 -1.21 -1.07 8.16
CA VAL A 63 -1.04 0.25 8.76
C VAL A 63 -1.97 1.21 8.02
N SER A 64 -2.83 1.91 8.75
CA SER A 64 -3.83 2.81 8.17
C SER A 64 -3.41 4.28 8.24
N PHE A 65 -3.73 5.04 7.20
CA PHE A 65 -3.48 6.47 7.09
C PHE A 65 -4.75 7.19 6.60
N ASN A 66 -4.94 8.45 6.99
CA ASN A 66 -6.11 9.23 6.58
C ASN A 66 -5.75 10.32 5.55
N THR A 67 -4.47 10.48 5.26
CA THR A 67 -4.01 11.42 4.23
C THR A 67 -2.91 10.77 3.38
N GLU A 68 -2.83 11.19 2.12
CA GLU A 68 -1.77 10.77 1.21
C GLU A 68 -0.38 11.19 1.73
N ALA A 69 -0.27 12.39 2.32
CA ALA A 69 0.97 12.88 2.90
C ALA A 69 1.51 12.01 4.05
N GLU A 70 0.63 11.47 4.91
CA GLU A 70 1.02 10.53 5.97
C GLU A 70 1.56 9.21 5.38
N LEU A 71 0.89 8.69 4.34
CA LEU A 71 1.30 7.49 3.63
C LEU A 71 2.66 7.70 2.95
N ASP A 72 2.83 8.80 2.21
CA ASP A 72 4.06 9.11 1.49
C ASP A 72 5.26 9.17 2.44
N LEU A 73 5.12 9.91 3.54
CA LEU A 73 6.15 10.01 4.57
C LEU A 73 6.52 8.64 5.15
N PHE A 74 5.53 7.76 5.34
CA PHE A 74 5.77 6.41 5.79
C PHE A 74 6.54 5.57 4.75
N LEU A 75 6.12 5.59 3.48
CA LEU A 75 6.74 4.81 2.40
C LEU A 75 8.18 5.24 2.12
N GLU A 76 8.49 6.53 2.25
CA GLU A 76 9.85 7.05 2.12
C GLU A 76 10.82 6.49 3.17
N ASN A 77 10.31 6.07 4.35
CA ASN A 77 11.09 5.69 5.53
C ASN A 77 11.00 4.20 5.93
N TYR A 78 10.17 3.40 5.25
CA TYR A 78 9.95 1.96 5.50
C TYR A 78 11.13 1.02 5.14
#